data_AF-A0A2D6W2K7-F1
#
_entry.id   AF-A0A2D6W2K7-F1
#
_cell.length_a   1.000
_cell.length_b   1.000
_cell.length_c   1.000
_cell.angle_alpha   90.00
_cell.angle_beta   90.00
_cell.angle_gamma   90.00
#
_symmetry.space_group_name_H-M   'P 1'
#
loop_
_entity.id
_entity.type
_entity.pdbx_description
1 polymer ?
#
loop_
_entity_poly.entity_id
_entity_poly.type
_entity_poly.pdbx_seq_one_letter_code
_entity_poly.pdbx_strand_id
1 'polypeptide(L)'
;MKKIKTDLGMLYVSDDRIEEEIREKVSGEEESSVFDILKERADDLHQLFLKDPEIKRYFQLYGELTGLKDYAILDAHGSDQDVTWMYDDGKNLRNVQKWIDKNDGKYLGLFLVVCNPSSLEITTNQSLVLAPNDDYSKMDHILGKVQVELYAPKIGNVSNYLIEHEIKQLEDRLAKN
;
A
#
# COMPACT_ATOMS: atom_id res chain seq x y z
N MET A 1 9.61 4.77 13.33
CA MET A 1 9.28 4.67 11.89
C MET A 1 10.35 5.30 11.05
N LYS A 2 11.05 4.44 10.33
CA LYS A 2 12.11 4.76 9.37
C LYS A 2 11.50 5.05 8.00
N LYS A 3 12.18 5.90 7.23
CA LYS A 3 11.83 6.19 5.83
C LYS A 3 12.97 5.79 4.92
N ILE A 4 12.66 5.05 3.87
CA ILE A 4 13.63 4.53 2.92
C ILE A 4 13.15 4.88 1.52
N LYS A 5 13.99 5.63 0.79
CA LYS A 5 13.74 5.91 -0.61
C LYS A 5 14.06 4.66 -1.44
N THR A 6 13.14 4.30 -2.32
CA THR A 6 13.27 3.20 -3.27
C THR A 6 13.16 3.75 -4.69
N ASP A 7 13.38 2.90 -5.68
CA ASP A 7 13.25 3.30 -7.09
C ASP A 7 11.79 3.55 -7.48
N LEU A 8 10.85 2.99 -6.71
CA LEU A 8 9.42 3.10 -6.90
C LEU A 8 8.77 4.15 -5.98
N GLY A 9 9.52 4.73 -5.03
CA GLY A 9 9.04 5.81 -4.18
C GLY A 9 9.59 5.77 -2.75
N MET A 10 8.72 5.55 -1.76
CA MET A 10 9.08 5.65 -0.34
C MET A 10 8.48 4.53 0.51
N LEU A 11 9.33 3.76 1.19
CA LEU A 11 8.93 2.83 2.23
C LEU A 11 8.96 3.53 3.61
N TYR A 12 7.83 3.45 4.32
CA TYR A 12 7.66 3.84 5.71
C TYR A 12 7.54 2.57 6.53
N VAL A 13 8.60 2.21 7.26
CA VAL A 13 8.66 0.93 7.98
C VAL A 13 8.85 1.17 9.48
N SER A 14 8.07 0.49 10.31
CA SER A 14 8.17 0.55 11.76
C SER A 14 9.35 -0.27 12.29
N ASP A 15 9.79 0.04 13.51
CA ASP A 15 11.07 -0.47 14.02
C ASP A 15 11.01 -1.99 14.31
N ASP A 16 9.86 -2.48 14.78
CA ASP A 16 9.50 -3.89 14.91
C ASP A 16 9.53 -4.66 13.58
N ARG A 17 8.98 -4.10 12.50
CA ARG A 17 9.02 -4.73 11.17
C ARG A 17 10.45 -4.84 10.64
N ILE A 18 11.30 -3.84 10.90
CA ILE A 18 12.72 -3.93 10.58
C ILE A 18 13.36 -5.11 11.32
N GLU A 19 13.08 -5.28 12.61
CA GLU A 19 13.63 -6.39 13.39
C GLU A 19 13.17 -7.76 12.87
N GLU A 20 11.90 -7.89 12.48
CA GLU A 20 11.36 -9.12 11.88
C GLU A 20 12.11 -9.49 10.59
N GLU A 21 12.23 -8.55 9.66
CA GLU A 21 12.92 -8.78 8.39
C GLU A 21 14.39 -9.16 8.58
N ILE A 22 15.07 -8.53 9.54
CA ILE A 22 16.46 -8.86 9.88
C ILE A 22 16.53 -10.28 10.44
N ARG A 23 15.65 -10.65 11.39
CA ARG A 23 15.67 -12.00 11.98
C ARG A 23 15.38 -13.09 10.96
N GLU A 24 14.45 -12.85 10.03
CA GLU A 24 14.12 -13.80 8.97
C GLU A 24 15.30 -13.99 8.01
N LYS A 25 15.94 -12.91 7.55
CA LYS A 25 17.00 -13.00 6.53
C LYS A 25 18.40 -13.28 7.07
N VAL A 26 18.77 -12.79 8.25
CA VAL A 26 20.10 -13.05 8.86
C VAL A 26 20.23 -14.50 9.36
N SER A 27 19.12 -15.26 9.39
CA SER A 27 19.17 -16.70 9.64
C SER A 27 19.76 -17.52 8.46
N GLY A 28 20.00 -16.89 7.30
CA GLY A 28 20.65 -17.49 6.13
C GLY A 28 21.82 -16.66 5.60
N GLU A 29 23.03 -16.98 6.06
CA GLU A 29 24.40 -16.79 5.52
C GLU A 29 24.84 -15.59 4.62
N GLU A 30 24.02 -14.63 4.21
CA GLU A 30 24.48 -13.47 3.41
C GLU A 30 24.57 -12.17 4.24
N GLU A 31 25.74 -11.51 4.19
CA GLU A 31 25.94 -10.13 4.68
C GLU A 31 25.23 -9.11 3.76
N SER A 32 23.90 -9.16 3.71
CA SER A 32 23.11 -8.08 3.11
C SER A 32 22.95 -6.93 4.10
N SER A 33 23.16 -5.70 3.66
CA SER A 33 22.89 -4.55 4.52
C SER A 33 21.39 -4.48 4.85
N VAL A 34 21.03 -4.05 6.05
CA VAL A 34 19.62 -3.82 6.45
C VAL A 34 18.90 -2.93 5.43
N PHE A 35 19.62 -2.03 4.77
CA PHE A 35 19.06 -1.15 3.75
C PHE A 35 18.66 -1.91 2.48
N ASP A 36 19.48 -2.86 2.03
CA ASP A 36 19.19 -3.67 0.84
C ASP A 36 18.03 -4.62 1.09
N ILE A 37 17.97 -5.22 2.29
CA ILE A 37 16.85 -6.05 2.74
C ILE A 37 15.52 -5.28 2.64
N LEU A 38 15.49 -4.05 3.16
CA LEU A 38 14.28 -3.23 3.18
C LEU A 38 13.89 -2.70 1.80
N LYS A 39 14.86 -2.48 0.90
CA LYS A 39 14.57 -2.16 -0.50
C LYS A 39 13.93 -3.33 -1.23
N GLU A 40 14.53 -4.51 -1.12
CA GLU A 40 14.00 -5.74 -1.72
C GLU A 40 12.57 -6.01 -1.23
N ARG A 41 12.32 -5.80 0.06
CA ARG A 41 10.97 -5.88 0.63
C ARG A 41 9.98 -4.91 -0.02
N ALA A 42 10.38 -3.66 -0.23
CA ALA A 42 9.50 -2.69 -0.88
C ALA A 42 9.17 -3.09 -2.32
N ASP A 43 10.15 -3.63 -3.05
CA ASP A 43 9.95 -4.11 -4.41
C ASP A 43 9.01 -5.33 -4.43
N ASP A 44 9.21 -6.28 -3.51
CA ASP A 44 8.34 -7.45 -3.31
C ASP A 44 6.89 -7.04 -3.04
N LEU A 45 6.69 -6.09 -2.11
CA LEU A 45 5.36 -5.59 -1.76
C LEU A 45 4.70 -4.89 -2.95
N HIS A 46 5.46 -4.10 -3.71
CA HIS A 46 4.94 -3.46 -4.91
C HIS A 46 4.51 -4.49 -5.98
N GLN A 47 5.35 -5.50 -6.25
CA GLN A 47 4.99 -6.57 -7.20
C GLN A 47 3.75 -7.33 -6.75
N LEU A 48 3.62 -7.56 -5.44
CA LEU A 48 2.50 -8.29 -4.88
C LEU A 48 1.19 -7.48 -4.91
N PHE A 49 1.24 -6.19 -4.57
CA PHE A 49 0.07 -5.30 -4.58
C PHE A 49 -0.43 -4.98 -5.99
N LEU A 50 0.47 -4.91 -6.97
CA LEU A 50 0.14 -4.67 -8.39
C LEU A 50 0.23 -5.95 -9.24
N LYS A 51 0.06 -7.13 -8.62
CA LYS A 51 0.06 -8.41 -9.33
C LYS A 51 -1.13 -8.53 -10.28
N ASP A 52 -2.27 -7.96 -9.90
CA ASP A 52 -3.47 -7.94 -10.73
C ASP A 52 -3.26 -7.00 -11.94
N PRO A 53 -3.36 -7.51 -13.18
CA PRO A 53 -3.19 -6.70 -14.39
C PRO A 53 -4.18 -5.54 -14.50
N GLU A 54 -5.41 -5.69 -14.00
CA GLU A 54 -6.46 -4.67 -14.07
C GLU A 54 -6.18 -3.54 -13.08
N ILE A 55 -5.81 -3.88 -11.84
CA ILE A 55 -5.35 -2.88 -10.86
C ILE A 55 -4.13 -2.14 -11.41
N LYS A 56 -3.14 -2.86 -11.94
CA LYS A 56 -1.94 -2.25 -12.54
C LYS A 56 -2.30 -1.31 -13.70
N ARG A 57 -3.23 -1.70 -14.57
CA ARG A 57 -3.72 -0.87 -15.68
C ARG A 57 -4.44 0.37 -15.17
N TYR A 58 -5.27 0.22 -14.14
CA TYR A 58 -5.97 1.34 -13.50
C TYR A 58 -4.99 2.38 -12.96
N PHE A 59 -3.97 1.93 -12.22
CA PHE A 59 -2.90 2.79 -11.72
C PHE A 59 -2.18 3.55 -12.84
N GLN A 60 -1.82 2.87 -13.92
CA GLN A 60 -1.17 3.49 -15.07
C GLN A 60 -2.04 4.62 -15.64
N LEU A 61 -3.30 4.33 -15.97
CA LEU A 61 -4.22 5.30 -16.57
C LEU A 61 -4.49 6.48 -15.64
N TYR A 62 -4.68 6.21 -14.34
CA TYR A 62 -4.90 7.25 -13.35
C TYR A 62 -3.69 8.17 -13.20
N GLY A 63 -2.47 7.60 -13.21
CA GLY A 63 -1.23 8.35 -13.18
C GLY A 63 -1.03 9.22 -14.43
N GLU A 64 -1.32 8.69 -15.61
CA GLU A 64 -1.31 9.45 -16.87
C GLU A 64 -2.28 10.65 -16.82
N LEU A 65 -3.48 10.43 -16.27
CA LEU A 65 -4.53 11.45 -16.21
C LEU A 65 -4.26 12.55 -15.19
N THR A 66 -3.63 12.22 -14.06
CA THR A 66 -3.40 13.16 -12.94
C THR A 66 -1.99 13.74 -12.91
N GLY A 67 -1.04 13.12 -13.59
CA GLY A 67 0.39 13.43 -13.51
C GLY A 67 1.06 12.95 -12.22
N LEU A 68 0.33 12.26 -11.32
CA LEU A 68 0.89 11.68 -10.11
C LEU A 68 1.80 10.49 -10.47
N LYS A 69 2.87 10.34 -9.69
CA LYS A 69 3.90 9.31 -9.87
C LYS A 69 4.28 8.72 -8.52
N ASP A 70 5.06 7.64 -8.58
CA ASP A 70 5.65 6.95 -7.43
C ASP A 70 4.64 6.42 -6.41
N TYR A 71 5.13 5.64 -5.46
CA TYR A 71 4.33 4.97 -4.44
C TYR A 71 4.87 5.26 -3.05
N ALA A 72 3.98 5.30 -2.06
CA ALA A 72 4.35 5.24 -0.66
C ALA A 72 3.79 3.96 -0.03
N ILE A 73 4.63 3.20 0.65
CA ILE A 73 4.25 1.96 1.33
C ILE A 73 4.34 2.21 2.83
N LEU A 74 3.24 1.97 3.56
CA LEU A 74 3.22 1.92 5.01
C LEU A 74 3.30 0.47 5.45
N ASP A 75 4.42 0.06 6.04
CA ASP A 75 4.62 -1.29 6.54
C ASP A 75 4.85 -1.28 8.05
N ALA A 76 3.80 -1.66 8.77
CA ALA A 76 3.75 -1.59 10.22
C ALA A 76 2.73 -2.58 10.77
N HIS A 77 2.92 -3.03 12.01
CA HIS A 77 1.88 -3.81 12.69
C HIS A 77 0.64 -2.95 12.93
N GLY A 78 -0.51 -3.57 12.70
CA GLY A 78 -1.82 -2.95 12.88
C GLY A 78 -2.42 -3.25 14.24
N SER A 79 -3.17 -2.30 14.77
CA SER A 79 -3.96 -2.43 15.99
C SER A 79 -5.28 -1.70 15.81
N ASP A 80 -6.29 -2.09 16.57
CA ASP A 80 -7.56 -1.38 16.69
C ASP A 80 -7.66 -0.68 18.05
N GLN A 81 -7.99 0.60 18.05
CA GLN A 81 -8.30 1.34 19.28
C GLN A 81 -9.60 2.11 19.09
N ASP A 82 -10.63 1.80 19.88
CA ASP A 82 -11.94 2.46 19.81
C ASP A 82 -12.52 2.50 18.38
N VAL A 83 -12.45 1.38 17.65
CA VAL A 83 -12.89 1.25 16.24
C VAL A 83 -12.07 2.13 15.27
N THR A 84 -10.90 2.60 15.70
CA THR A 84 -9.95 3.33 14.86
C THR A 84 -8.85 2.40 14.39
N TRP A 85 -8.58 2.39 13.08
CA TRP A 85 -7.46 1.64 12.50
C TRP A 85 -6.15 2.36 12.79
N MET A 86 -5.30 1.69 13.55
CA MET A 86 -4.04 2.22 14.04
C MET A 86 -2.88 1.36 13.51
N TYR A 87 -1.72 1.98 13.38
CA TYR A 87 -0.44 1.29 13.17
C TYR A 87 0.53 1.67 14.29
N ASP A 88 1.43 0.76 14.66
CA ASP A 88 2.52 1.06 15.58
C ASP A 88 3.69 1.70 14.81
N ASP A 89 4.13 2.89 15.25
CA ASP A 89 5.30 3.55 14.68
C ASP A 89 6.64 3.14 15.33
N GLY A 90 6.62 2.16 16.23
CA GLY A 90 7.71 1.71 17.10
C GLY A 90 7.80 2.49 18.43
N LYS A 91 6.95 3.51 18.61
CA LYS A 91 6.90 4.34 19.82
C LYS A 91 5.48 4.62 20.29
N ASN A 92 4.56 4.85 19.36
CA ASN A 92 3.17 5.17 19.63
C ASN A 92 2.27 4.53 18.57
N LEU A 93 1.04 4.24 18.97
CA LEU A 93 -0.03 3.98 18.03
C LEU A 93 -0.40 5.27 17.27
N ARG A 94 -0.55 5.14 15.96
CA ARG A 94 -0.88 6.22 15.03
C ARG A 94 -2.05 5.82 14.18
N ASN A 95 -2.95 6.77 13.90
CA ASN A 95 -4.09 6.52 13.02
C ASN A 95 -3.64 6.37 11.56
N VAL A 96 -4.10 5.32 10.89
CA VAL A 96 -3.77 5.01 9.48
C VAL A 96 -4.32 6.07 8.53
N GLN A 97 -5.58 6.49 8.68
CA GLN A 97 -6.17 7.57 7.87
C GLN A 97 -5.38 8.87 7.98
N LYS A 98 -4.86 9.25 9.15
CA LYS A 98 -3.98 10.43 9.29
C LYS A 98 -2.68 10.28 8.50
N TRP A 99 -2.17 9.06 8.31
CA TRP A 99 -1.02 8.81 7.44
C TRP A 99 -1.42 8.92 5.97
N ILE A 100 -2.60 8.44 5.58
CA ILE A 100 -3.15 8.61 4.23
C ILE A 100 -3.28 10.11 3.91
N ASP A 101 -3.99 10.87 4.75
CA ASP A 101 -4.20 12.32 4.57
C ASP A 101 -2.90 13.11 4.40
N LYS A 102 -1.84 12.67 5.11
CA LYS A 102 -0.52 13.31 5.04
C LYS A 102 0.20 13.04 3.72
N ASN A 103 -0.08 11.92 3.07
CA ASN A 103 0.60 11.49 1.84
C ASN A 103 -0.27 11.62 0.58
N ASP A 104 -1.57 11.85 0.75
CA ASP A 104 -2.54 12.08 -0.32
C ASP A 104 -2.10 13.21 -1.26
N GLY A 105 -2.11 12.92 -2.56
CA GLY A 105 -1.67 13.83 -3.63
C GLY A 105 -0.16 14.00 -3.79
N LYS A 106 0.67 13.35 -2.97
CA LYS A 106 2.14 13.34 -3.14
C LYS A 106 2.64 12.16 -3.96
N TYR A 107 1.88 11.07 -3.94
CA TYR A 107 2.21 9.81 -4.59
C TYR A 107 1.01 9.37 -5.44
N LEU A 108 1.26 8.61 -6.51
CA LEU A 108 0.20 7.96 -7.27
C LEU A 108 -0.52 6.93 -6.39
N GLY A 109 0.24 6.11 -5.66
CA GLY A 109 -0.30 5.04 -4.83
C GLY A 109 0.16 5.08 -3.38
N LEU A 110 -0.75 4.73 -2.48
CA LEU A 110 -0.50 4.51 -1.06
C LEU A 110 -0.81 3.04 -0.74
N PHE A 111 0.20 2.24 -0.44
CA PHE A 111 0.04 0.83 -0.15
C PHE A 111 0.09 0.62 1.36
N LEU A 112 -0.98 0.09 1.93
CA LEU A 112 -1.11 -0.14 3.35
C LEU A 112 -0.78 -1.60 3.63
N VAL A 113 0.36 -1.86 4.24
CA VAL A 113 0.78 -3.16 4.76
C VAL A 113 0.64 -3.11 6.28
N VAL A 114 -0.60 -2.94 6.71
CA VAL A 114 -1.01 -2.81 8.10
C VAL A 114 -2.17 -3.77 8.33
N CYS A 115 -2.07 -4.63 9.35
CA CYS A 115 -3.12 -5.58 9.68
C CYS A 115 -4.33 -4.90 10.34
N ASN A 116 -5.40 -5.65 10.60
CA ASN A 116 -6.58 -5.18 11.32
C ASN A 116 -7.19 -3.88 10.76
N PRO A 117 -7.60 -3.81 9.47
CA PRO A 117 -8.21 -2.60 8.90
C PRO A 117 -9.42 -2.08 9.68
N SER A 118 -9.97 -2.87 10.62
CA SER A 118 -11.26 -2.65 11.25
C SER A 118 -12.35 -2.55 10.17
N SER A 119 -13.62 -2.41 10.54
CA SER A 119 -14.68 -2.18 9.55
C SER A 119 -14.68 -0.73 9.01
N LEU A 120 -13.50 -0.12 8.84
CA LEU A 120 -13.36 1.31 8.60
C LEU A 120 -13.33 1.69 7.12
N GLU A 121 -13.96 2.82 6.84
CA GLU A 121 -14.01 3.44 5.51
C GLU A 121 -12.72 4.23 5.25
N ILE A 122 -11.91 3.76 4.30
CA ILE A 122 -10.73 4.49 3.82
C ILE A 122 -11.18 5.63 2.91
N THR A 123 -10.66 6.83 3.15
CA THR A 123 -10.92 8.01 2.33
C THR A 123 -9.65 8.57 1.71
N THR A 124 -9.74 9.03 0.46
CA THR A 124 -8.64 9.64 -0.29
C THR A 124 -9.17 10.66 -1.30
N ASN A 125 -8.45 11.75 -1.56
CA ASN A 125 -8.88 12.81 -2.46
C ASN A 125 -8.09 12.89 -3.76
N GLN A 126 -6.85 12.39 -3.79
CA GLN A 126 -5.96 12.52 -4.95
C GLN A 126 -5.15 11.26 -5.25
N SER A 127 -4.69 10.52 -4.24
CA SER A 127 -3.94 9.28 -4.41
C SER A 127 -4.85 8.06 -4.48
N LEU A 128 -4.41 7.01 -5.16
CA LEU A 128 -5.01 5.70 -5.03
C LEU A 128 -4.50 5.03 -3.76
N VAL A 129 -5.35 4.26 -3.07
CA VAL A 129 -4.95 3.48 -1.89
C VAL A 129 -5.19 2.01 -2.17
N LEU A 130 -4.20 1.17 -1.86
CA LEU A 130 -4.36 -0.27 -1.81
C LEU A 130 -4.25 -0.72 -0.37
N ALA A 131 -5.25 -1.45 0.11
CA ALA A 131 -5.32 -1.90 1.49
C ALA A 131 -5.77 -3.37 1.55
N PRO A 132 -5.20 -4.19 2.45
CA PRO A 132 -5.71 -5.53 2.67
C PRO A 132 -7.09 -5.45 3.32
N ASN A 133 -7.98 -6.37 2.95
CA ASN A 133 -9.32 -6.48 3.53
C ASN A 133 -9.33 -7.20 4.89
N ASP A 134 -8.21 -7.79 5.29
CA ASP A 134 -8.04 -8.59 6.50
C ASP A 134 -6.57 -8.55 6.95
N ASP A 135 -6.21 -9.29 7.99
CA ASP A 135 -4.85 -9.43 8.48
C ASP A 135 -3.89 -9.89 7.37
N TYR A 136 -2.94 -9.03 7.05
CA TYR A 136 -2.05 -9.25 5.92
C TYR A 136 -0.87 -10.16 6.28
N SER A 137 -0.78 -11.29 5.58
CA SER A 137 0.46 -12.05 5.45
C SER A 137 0.77 -12.33 3.97
N LYS A 138 2.05 -12.34 3.60
CA LYS A 138 2.48 -12.66 2.21
C LYS A 138 1.92 -14.02 1.78
N MET A 139 1.91 -15.00 2.67
CA MET A 139 1.39 -16.34 2.40
C MET A 139 -0.12 -16.35 2.19
N ASP A 140 -0.89 -15.67 3.04
CA ASP A 140 -2.35 -15.66 2.92
C ASP A 140 -2.82 -14.88 1.68
N HIS A 141 -2.09 -13.83 1.28
CA HIS A 141 -2.33 -13.17 -0.02
C HIS A 141 -2.03 -14.13 -1.18
N ILE A 142 -0.88 -14.83 -1.18
CA ILE A 142 -0.56 -15.80 -2.25
C ILE A 142 -1.61 -16.92 -2.34
N LEU A 143 -2.14 -17.36 -1.19
CA LEU A 143 -3.19 -18.37 -1.10
C LEU A 143 -4.60 -17.83 -1.38
N GLY A 144 -4.77 -16.53 -1.65
CA GLY A 144 -6.05 -15.90 -1.95
C GLY A 144 -6.99 -15.76 -0.76
N LYS A 145 -6.48 -15.88 0.47
CA LYS A 145 -7.25 -15.70 1.70
C LYS A 145 -7.37 -14.24 2.13
N VAL A 146 -6.40 -13.42 1.74
CA VAL A 146 -6.41 -11.97 1.90
C VAL A 146 -6.46 -11.35 0.52
N GLN A 147 -7.34 -10.36 0.34
CA GLN A 147 -7.47 -9.61 -0.89
C GLN A 147 -6.99 -8.18 -0.66
N VAL A 148 -6.38 -7.60 -1.69
CA VAL A 148 -6.02 -6.19 -1.69
C VAL A 148 -7.13 -5.43 -2.39
N GLU A 149 -7.71 -4.48 -1.67
CA GLU A 149 -8.79 -3.62 -2.14
C GLU A 149 -8.24 -2.29 -2.63
N LEU A 150 -8.80 -1.81 -3.75
CA LEU A 150 -8.49 -0.50 -4.32
C LEU A 150 -9.48 0.54 -3.82
N TYR A 151 -8.96 1.67 -3.36
CA TYR A 151 -9.74 2.85 -3.04
C TYR A 151 -9.30 4.01 -3.93
N ALA A 152 -10.26 4.57 -4.67
CA ALA A 152 -10.03 5.64 -5.62
C ALA A 152 -10.72 6.95 -5.18
N PRO A 153 -10.12 8.12 -5.45
CA PRO A 153 -10.72 9.41 -5.09
C PRO A 153 -12.13 9.59 -5.64
N LYS A 154 -13.04 10.10 -4.78
CA LYS A 154 -14.48 10.33 -5.05
C LYS A 154 -15.31 9.08 -5.36
N ILE A 155 -14.70 7.92 -5.48
CA ILE A 155 -15.36 6.64 -5.77
C ILE A 155 -15.42 5.79 -4.49
N GLY A 156 -14.38 5.83 -3.66
CA GLY A 156 -14.23 4.92 -2.53
C GLY A 156 -13.69 3.57 -2.98
N ASN A 157 -14.13 2.49 -2.35
CA ASN A 157 -13.74 1.13 -2.70
C ASN A 157 -14.18 0.79 -4.14
N VAL A 158 -13.23 0.45 -5.00
CA VAL A 158 -13.45 -0.04 -6.35
C VAL A 158 -13.48 -1.56 -6.30
N SER A 159 -14.69 -2.12 -6.23
CA SER A 159 -14.86 -3.58 -6.27
C SER A 159 -14.32 -4.17 -7.58
N ASN A 160 -13.85 -5.42 -7.54
CA ASN A 160 -13.37 -6.13 -8.72
C ASN A 160 -14.42 -6.25 -9.85
N TYR A 161 -15.72 -6.17 -9.54
CA TYR A 161 -16.77 -6.18 -10.56
C TYR A 161 -16.91 -4.85 -11.32
N LEU A 162 -16.35 -3.77 -10.78
CA LEU A 162 -16.43 -2.42 -11.35
C LEU A 162 -15.12 -1.98 -11.99
N ILE A 163 -14.01 -2.68 -11.78
CA ILE A 163 -12.68 -2.23 -12.21
C ILE A 163 -12.60 -2.04 -13.73
N GLU A 164 -13.14 -2.95 -14.54
CA GLU A 164 -13.16 -2.81 -16.00
C GLU A 164 -13.95 -1.57 -16.45
N HIS A 165 -15.07 -1.29 -15.79
CA HIS A 165 -15.88 -0.11 -16.06
C HIS A 165 -15.11 1.18 -15.74
N GLU A 166 -14.45 1.20 -14.59
CA GLU A 166 -13.66 2.33 -14.14
C GLU A 166 -12.42 2.56 -15.03
N ILE A 167 -11.76 1.49 -15.50
CA ILE A 167 -10.69 1.55 -16.51
C ILE A 167 -11.20 2.24 -17.77
N LYS A 168 -12.34 1.80 -18.30
CA LYS A 168 -12.94 2.39 -19.51
C LYS A 168 -13.24 3.88 -19.32
N GLN A 169 -13.73 4.28 -18.14
CA GLN A 169 -13.95 5.70 -17.84
C GLN A 169 -12.66 6.52 -17.86
N LEU A 170 -11.55 5.98 -17.35
CA LEU A 170 -10.25 6.65 -17.41
C LEU A 170 -9.75 6.78 -18.85
N GLU A 171 -9.88 5.73 -19.66
CA GLU A 171 -9.50 5.75 -21.08
C GLU A 171 -10.29 6.79 -21.88
N ASP A 172 -11.62 6.83 -21.68
CA ASP A 172 -12.50 7.82 -22.33
C ASP A 172 -12.16 9.26 -21.93
N ARG A 173 -11.65 9.48 -20.70
CA ARG A 173 -11.21 10.79 -20.22
C ARG A 173 -9.87 11.19 -20.82
N LEU A 174 -8.92 10.25 -20.91
CA LEU A 174 -7.61 10.48 -21.53
C LEU A 174 -7.73 10.78 -23.03
N ALA A 175 -8.63 10.09 -23.75
CA ALA A 175 -8.84 10.32 -25.17
C ALA A 175 -9.44 11.71 -25.51
N LYS A 176 -9.96 12.42 -24.50
CA LYS A 176 -10.54 13.77 -24.64
C LYS A 176 -9.57 14.90 -24.26
N ASN A 177 -8.43 14.56 -23.66
CA ASN A 177 -7.37 15.49 -23.28
C ASN A 177 -6.27 15.54 -24.35
#